data_AF-A0A9Q6Y3E2-F1
#
_entry.id   AF-A0A9Q6Y3E2-F1
#
_cell.length_a   1.000
_cell.length_b   1.000
_cell.length_c   1.000
_cell.angle_alpha   90.00
_cell.angle_beta   90.00
_cell.angle_gamma   90.00
#
_symmetry.space_group_name_H-M   'P 1'
#
loop_
_entity.id
_entity.type
_entity.pdbx_description
1 polymer ?
#
loop_
_entity_poly.entity_id
_entity_poly.type
_entity_poly.pdbx_seq_one_letter_code
_entity_poly.pdbx_strand_id
1 'polypeptide(L)'
;MTTQVTVKNLSPVTYNQIPVITTELLARLYGTEAIRIQQNHHENKSRFIEGKHFFKAVGDELKNLRLVLNESQNEVKISPKTRTLILWTERGAARHAKMLETDQAWEVFEKLEDSYFNQYEKERAMGKMNIDFHLAIRDDKTAFIRSYAPGQLVTVEEALALLKSRGWLVMPRDELAGKLMEL
;
A
#
# COMPACT_ATOMS: atom_id res chain seq x y z
N MET A 1 -15.98 15.04 22.84
CA MET A 1 -14.56 15.30 22.47
C MET A 1 -14.28 14.48 21.22
N THR A 2 -14.32 15.10 20.05
CA THR A 2 -14.06 14.44 18.77
C THR A 2 -12.55 14.42 18.55
N THR A 3 -11.92 13.27 18.77
CA THR A 3 -10.50 13.06 18.48
C THR A 3 -10.29 13.28 16.98
N GLN A 4 -9.73 14.44 16.62
CA GLN A 4 -9.35 14.75 15.24
C GLN A 4 -8.26 13.76 14.83
N VAL A 5 -8.63 12.81 13.98
CA VAL A 5 -7.69 11.89 13.37
C VAL A 5 -6.88 12.70 12.38
N THR A 6 -5.61 12.95 12.68
CA THR A 6 -4.71 13.61 11.73
C THR A 6 -4.26 12.57 10.71
N VAL A 7 -4.58 12.81 9.44
CA VAL A 7 -4.25 11.94 8.29
C VAL A 7 -2.78 11.48 8.29
N LYS A 8 -1.88 12.34 8.78
CA LYS A 8 -0.42 12.09 8.86
C LYS A 8 0.01 10.89 9.70
N ASN A 9 -0.84 10.38 10.61
CA ASN A 9 -0.49 9.26 11.49
C ASN A 9 -1.21 7.95 11.10
N LEU A 10 -1.89 7.91 9.96
CA LEU A 10 -2.59 6.72 9.50
C LEU A 10 -1.61 5.76 8.82
N SER A 11 -1.56 4.51 9.29
CA SER A 11 -0.90 3.44 8.54
C SER A 11 -1.76 3.05 7.33
N PRO A 12 -1.21 3.07 6.10
CA PRO A 12 -1.92 2.63 4.91
C PRO A 12 -2.32 1.17 5.03
N VAL A 13 -3.58 0.87 4.73
CA VAL A 13 -4.05 -0.52 4.62
C VAL A 13 -4.11 -0.86 3.15
N THR A 14 -3.56 -2.00 2.77
CA THR A 14 -3.55 -2.43 1.36
C THR A 14 -4.48 -3.60 1.15
N TYR A 15 -5.15 -3.61 0.01
CA TYR A 15 -5.93 -4.72 -0.51
C TYR A 15 -5.49 -4.94 -1.97
N ASN A 16 -5.05 -6.16 -2.30
CA ASN A 16 -4.45 -6.48 -3.60
C ASN A 16 -3.31 -5.51 -4.00
N GLN A 17 -2.45 -5.15 -3.03
CA GLN A 17 -1.33 -4.21 -3.24
C GLN A 17 -1.79 -2.79 -3.64
N ILE A 18 -3.05 -2.44 -3.36
CA ILE A 18 -3.59 -1.09 -3.59
C ILE A 18 -4.00 -0.51 -2.24
N PRO A 19 -3.58 0.73 -1.90
CA PRO A 19 -4.02 1.36 -0.66
C PRO A 19 -5.52 1.63 -0.71
N VAL A 20 -6.19 1.25 0.38
CA VAL A 20 -7.64 1.34 0.50
C VAL A 20 -8.04 1.88 1.86
N ILE A 21 -9.17 2.59 1.88
CA ILE A 21 -9.74 3.18 3.08
C ILE A 21 -11.17 2.66 3.32
N THR A 22 -11.51 2.39 4.57
CA THR A 22 -12.86 1.93 4.94
C THR A 22 -13.86 3.07 4.90
N THR A 23 -15.15 2.74 4.78
CA THR A 23 -16.24 3.74 4.76
C THR A 23 -16.28 4.55 6.05
N GLU A 24 -16.06 3.89 7.18
CA GLU A 24 -16.09 4.47 8.51
C GLU A 24 -14.92 5.43 8.74
N LEU A 25 -13.70 5.04 8.31
CA LEU A 25 -12.55 5.93 8.41
C LEU A 25 -12.70 7.12 7.46
N LEU A 26 -13.12 6.88 6.21
CA LEU A 26 -13.33 7.94 5.22
C LEU A 26 -14.35 8.98 5.69
N ALA A 27 -15.48 8.51 6.26
CA ALA A 27 -16.50 9.39 6.80
C ALA A 27 -15.96 10.27 7.94
N ARG A 28 -15.22 9.67 8.88
CA ARG A 28 -14.63 10.40 10.00
C ARG A 28 -13.62 11.44 9.54
N LEU A 29 -12.77 11.10 8.56
CA LEU A 29 -11.81 12.03 8.00
C LEU A 29 -12.51 13.21 7.33
N TYR A 30 -13.54 12.95 6.51
CA TYR A 30 -14.33 14.00 5.87
C TYR A 30 -15.29 14.74 6.81
N GLY A 31 -15.34 14.40 8.10
CA GLY A 31 -16.24 15.05 9.06
C GLY A 31 -17.71 14.77 8.80
N THR A 32 -18.01 13.62 8.21
CA THR A 32 -19.37 13.22 7.84
C THR A 32 -19.73 11.87 8.45
N GLU A 33 -20.97 11.43 8.25
CA GLU A 33 -21.42 10.13 8.73
C GLU A 33 -21.23 9.04 7.67
N ALA A 34 -20.93 7.82 8.11
CA ALA A 34 -20.76 6.67 7.21
C ALA A 34 -21.99 6.45 6.31
N ILE A 35 -23.19 6.75 6.81
CA ILE A 35 -24.42 6.66 6.03
C ILE A 35 -24.42 7.60 4.82
N ARG A 36 -23.82 8.79 4.92
CA ARG A 36 -23.71 9.72 3.79
C ARG A 36 -22.78 9.19 2.70
N ILE A 37 -21.67 8.57 3.09
CA ILE A 37 -20.76 7.90 2.13
C ILE A 37 -21.49 6.77 1.39
N GLN A 38 -22.27 5.96 2.13
CA GLN A 38 -23.04 4.86 1.56
C GLN A 38 -24.17 5.35 0.63
N GLN A 39 -24.91 6.39 1.03
CA GLN A 39 -25.94 7.02 0.21
C GLN A 39 -25.34 7.59 -1.08
N ASN A 40 -24.24 8.35 -0.98
CA ASN A 40 -23.55 8.90 -2.14
C ASN A 40 -23.15 7.81 -3.13
N HIS A 41 -22.59 6.70 -2.64
CA HIS A 41 -22.29 5.54 -3.49
C HIS A 41 -23.54 4.94 -4.12
N HIS A 42 -24.61 4.77 -3.34
CA HIS A 42 -25.85 4.14 -3.79
C HIS A 42 -26.55 4.96 -4.88
N GLU A 43 -26.63 6.28 -4.72
CA GLU A 43 -27.29 7.20 -5.64
C GLU A 43 -26.46 7.41 -6.92
N ASN A 44 -25.13 7.29 -6.81
CA ASN A 44 -24.21 7.52 -7.93
C ASN A 44 -23.53 6.24 -8.41
N LYS A 45 -24.16 5.07 -8.25
CA LYS A 45 -23.59 3.76 -8.61
C LYS A 45 -22.98 3.73 -10.01
N SER A 46 -23.63 4.35 -10.99
CA SER A 46 -23.14 4.42 -12.38
C SER A 46 -21.78 5.11 -12.52
N ARG A 47 -21.43 5.98 -11.58
CA ARG A 47 -20.13 6.61 -11.54
C ARG A 47 -19.10 5.61 -11.02
N PHE A 48 -19.40 4.86 -9.97
CA PHE A 48 -18.48 3.92 -9.30
C PHE A 48 -18.32 2.60 -10.05
N ILE A 49 -17.09 2.09 -10.05
CA ILE A 49 -16.69 0.89 -10.79
C ILE A 49 -15.85 0.06 -9.83
N GLU A 50 -16.29 -1.16 -9.58
CA GLU A 50 -15.56 -2.12 -8.75
C GLU A 50 -14.20 -2.42 -9.38
N GLY A 51 -13.15 -2.57 -8.55
CA GLY A 51 -11.77 -2.73 -9.00
C GLY A 51 -11.04 -1.43 -9.34
N LYS A 52 -11.77 -0.34 -9.62
CA LYS A 52 -11.19 0.98 -9.91
C LYS A 52 -11.40 1.99 -8.80
N HIS A 53 -12.63 2.08 -8.31
CA HIS A 53 -13.04 3.06 -7.31
C HIS A 53 -13.25 2.44 -5.93
N PHE A 54 -13.62 1.16 -5.90
CA PHE A 54 -13.79 0.42 -4.66
C PHE A 54 -13.56 -1.07 -4.88
N PHE A 55 -13.34 -1.79 -3.79
CA PHE A 55 -13.39 -3.24 -3.72
C PHE A 55 -14.44 -3.67 -2.70
N LYS A 56 -15.04 -4.84 -2.91
CA LYS A 56 -16.02 -5.42 -2.02
C LYS A 56 -15.46 -6.71 -1.41
N ALA A 57 -15.15 -6.67 -0.12
CA ALA A 57 -14.71 -7.84 0.62
C ALA A 57 -15.92 -8.55 1.25
N VAL A 58 -16.01 -9.86 1.07
CA VAL A 58 -17.07 -10.73 1.61
C VAL A 58 -16.49 -12.05 2.11
N GLY A 59 -17.24 -12.79 2.93
CA GLY A 59 -16.85 -14.14 3.37
C GLY A 59 -15.52 -14.16 4.13
N ASP A 60 -14.60 -15.02 3.71
CA ASP A 60 -13.32 -15.21 4.39
C ASP A 60 -12.32 -14.08 4.17
N GLU A 61 -12.35 -13.41 3.00
CA GLU A 61 -11.56 -12.18 2.79
C GLU A 61 -11.91 -11.12 3.82
N LEU A 62 -13.21 -10.93 4.08
CA LEU A 62 -13.69 -9.98 5.06
C LEU A 62 -13.19 -10.33 6.47
N LYS A 63 -13.19 -11.62 6.84
CA LYS A 63 -12.68 -12.05 8.17
C LYS A 63 -11.20 -11.71 8.33
N ASN A 64 -10.39 -11.99 7.32
CA ASN A 64 -8.95 -11.72 7.33
C ASN A 64 -8.67 -10.21 7.39
N LEU A 65 -9.34 -9.43 6.54
CA LEU A 65 -9.22 -7.96 6.55
C LEU A 65 -9.64 -7.36 7.88
N ARG A 66 -10.64 -7.94 8.55
CA ARG A 66 -11.07 -7.50 9.88
C ARG A 66 -9.95 -7.57 10.91
N LEU A 67 -9.17 -8.66 10.90
CA LEU A 67 -8.06 -8.84 11.83
C LEU A 67 -7.01 -7.77 11.57
N VAL A 68 -6.60 -7.62 10.32
CA VAL A 68 -5.62 -6.60 9.89
C VAL A 68 -6.09 -5.18 10.25
N LEU A 69 -7.36 -4.85 9.98
CA LEU A 69 -7.93 -3.53 10.25
C LEU A 69 -8.07 -3.25 11.74
N ASN A 70 -8.46 -4.23 12.55
CA ASN A 70 -8.53 -4.06 13.99
C ASN A 70 -7.16 -3.87 14.64
N GLU A 71 -6.10 -4.48 14.08
CA GLU A 71 -4.72 -4.33 14.55
C GLU A 71 -4.07 -3.02 14.11
N SER A 72 -4.28 -2.63 12.85
CA SER A 72 -3.65 -1.44 12.24
C SER A 72 -4.42 -0.14 12.47
N GLN A 73 -5.74 -0.21 12.55
CA GLN A 73 -6.63 0.94 12.69
C GLN A 73 -7.43 0.81 13.99
N ASN A 74 -6.73 0.84 15.13
CA ASN A 74 -7.27 0.78 16.51
C ASN A 74 -8.51 1.67 16.78
N GLU A 75 -8.77 2.63 15.90
CA GLU A 75 -9.87 3.58 15.98
C GLU A 75 -11.16 3.16 15.26
N VAL A 76 -11.12 2.20 14.33
CA VAL A 76 -12.28 1.78 13.53
C VAL A 76 -12.52 0.27 13.71
N LYS A 77 -13.32 -0.08 14.72
CA LYS A 77 -13.71 -1.48 14.97
C LYS A 77 -14.83 -1.90 14.04
N ILE A 78 -14.56 -2.84 13.15
CA ILE A 78 -15.57 -3.36 12.24
C ILE A 78 -16.40 -4.43 12.97
N SER A 79 -17.72 -4.21 13.10
CA SER A 79 -18.65 -5.08 13.86
C SER A 79 -18.71 -6.52 13.33
N PRO A 80 -18.46 -7.58 14.13
CA PRO A 80 -18.46 -8.99 13.69
C PRO A 80 -19.65 -9.43 12.80
N LYS A 81 -20.78 -8.72 12.87
CA LYS A 81 -22.00 -8.96 12.09
C LYS A 81 -21.94 -8.43 10.64
N THR A 82 -20.96 -7.59 10.29
CA THR A 82 -20.78 -7.09 8.92
C THR A 82 -20.53 -8.26 7.97
N ARG A 83 -21.37 -8.38 6.94
CA ARG A 83 -21.30 -9.42 5.91
C ARG A 83 -20.55 -8.98 4.65
N THR A 84 -20.42 -7.67 4.47
CA THR A 84 -19.79 -7.03 3.31
C THR A 84 -19.07 -5.78 3.78
N LEU A 85 -17.82 -5.59 3.35
CA LEU A 85 -17.06 -4.36 3.57
C LEU A 85 -16.70 -3.73 2.23
N ILE A 86 -16.93 -2.43 2.11
CA ILE A 86 -16.48 -1.65 0.95
C ILE A 86 -15.19 -0.94 1.31
N LEU A 87 -14.20 -1.12 0.45
CA LEU A 87 -12.86 -0.57 0.54
C LEU A 87 -12.68 0.44 -0.59
N TRP A 88 -12.44 1.70 -0.26
CA TRP A 88 -12.34 2.79 -1.23
C TRP A 88 -10.89 2.96 -1.68
N THR A 89 -10.66 3.01 -2.99
CA THR A 89 -9.36 3.44 -3.53
C THR A 89 -9.25 4.96 -3.44
N GLU A 90 -8.06 5.50 -3.72
CA GLU A 90 -7.83 6.94 -3.89
C GLU A 90 -8.90 7.60 -4.78
N ARG A 91 -9.16 6.99 -5.94
CA ARG A 91 -10.17 7.47 -6.90
C ARG A 91 -11.59 7.41 -6.35
N GLY A 92 -11.88 6.44 -5.48
CA GLY A 92 -13.16 6.35 -4.77
C GLY A 92 -13.31 7.47 -3.75
N ALA A 93 -12.28 7.69 -2.93
CA ALA A 93 -12.22 8.76 -1.94
C ALA A 93 -12.40 10.14 -2.60
N ALA A 94 -11.67 10.40 -3.70
CA ALA A 94 -11.77 11.63 -4.48
C ALA A 94 -13.21 11.96 -4.90
N ARG A 95 -13.97 10.94 -5.30
CA ARG A 95 -15.36 11.11 -5.73
C ARG A 95 -16.29 11.39 -4.57
N HIS A 96 -16.04 10.80 -3.41
CA HIS A 96 -16.77 11.16 -2.21
C HIS A 96 -16.49 12.61 -1.80
N ALA A 97 -15.24 13.07 -1.83
CA ALA A 97 -14.91 14.47 -1.59
C ALA A 97 -15.66 15.40 -2.56
N LYS A 98 -15.62 15.07 -3.86
CA LYS A 98 -16.35 15.81 -4.90
C LYS A 98 -17.87 15.85 -4.67
N MET A 99 -18.46 14.76 -4.19
CA MET A 99 -19.93 14.68 -3.94
C MET A 99 -20.36 15.33 -2.63
N LEU A 100 -19.47 15.39 -1.64
CA LEU A 100 -19.77 16.03 -0.35
C LEU A 100 -19.76 17.55 -0.46
N GLU A 101 -18.97 18.11 -1.37
CA GLU A 101 -18.88 19.56 -1.65
C GLU A 101 -18.60 20.41 -0.40
N THR A 102 -17.88 19.85 0.58
CA THR A 102 -17.46 20.55 1.80
C THR A 102 -15.97 20.88 1.77
N ASP A 103 -15.58 22.08 2.22
CA ASP A 103 -14.17 22.49 2.32
C ASP A 103 -13.33 21.48 3.11
N GLN A 104 -13.87 20.93 4.19
CA GLN A 104 -13.20 19.90 4.99
C GLN A 104 -12.89 18.65 4.17
N ALA A 105 -13.82 18.15 3.36
CA ALA A 105 -13.60 16.96 2.55
C ALA A 105 -12.54 17.19 1.46
N TRP A 106 -12.48 18.40 0.89
CA TRP A 106 -11.42 18.80 -0.04
C TRP A 106 -10.05 18.85 0.63
N GLU A 107 -9.92 19.55 1.76
CA GLU A 107 -8.66 19.69 2.51
C GLU A 107 -8.12 18.33 2.99
N VAL A 108 -9.03 17.46 3.44
CA VAL A 108 -8.67 16.12 3.92
C VAL A 108 -8.27 15.20 2.77
N PHE A 109 -8.91 15.34 1.61
CA PHE A 109 -8.55 14.54 0.43
C PHE A 109 -7.14 14.88 -0.06
N GLU A 110 -6.78 16.17 -0.12
CA GLU A 110 -5.41 16.60 -0.47
C GLU A 110 -4.37 15.97 0.48
N LYS A 111 -4.65 15.98 1.79
CA LYS A 111 -3.78 15.32 2.79
C LYS A 111 -3.70 13.80 2.59
N LEU A 112 -4.81 13.16 2.20
CA LEU A 112 -4.85 11.72 1.93
C LEU A 112 -4.02 11.35 0.70
N GLU A 113 -4.07 12.15 -0.37
CA GLU A 113 -3.21 11.96 -1.54
C GLU A 113 -1.74 12.01 -1.10
N ASP A 114 -1.33 13.08 -0.41
CA ASP A 114 0.07 13.30 -0.02
C ASP A 114 0.65 12.25 0.94
N SER A 115 -0.14 11.81 1.92
CA SER A 115 0.37 11.04 3.07
C SER A 115 -0.13 9.60 3.16
N TYR A 116 -1.26 9.27 2.56
CA TYR A 116 -1.84 7.92 2.68
C TYR A 116 -1.68 7.13 1.39
N PHE A 117 -2.11 7.70 0.26
CA PHE A 117 -2.04 7.03 -1.04
C PHE A 117 -0.62 7.11 -1.64
N ASN A 118 0.03 8.29 -1.57
CA ASN A 118 1.40 8.47 -2.10
C ASN A 118 2.49 7.81 -1.24
N GLN A 119 2.26 7.57 0.06
CA GLN A 119 3.26 6.89 0.90
C GLN A 119 3.49 5.45 0.40
N TYR A 120 2.44 4.75 -0.01
CA TYR A 120 2.58 3.43 -0.60
C TYR A 120 3.30 3.46 -1.94
N GLU A 121 3.02 4.42 -2.81
CA GLU A 121 3.76 4.56 -4.07
C GLU A 121 5.25 4.87 -3.82
N LYS A 122 5.58 5.66 -2.78
CA LYS A 122 6.97 5.86 -2.35
C LYS A 122 7.61 4.60 -1.80
N GLU A 123 6.89 3.83 -0.98
CA GLU A 123 7.37 2.54 -0.44
C GLU A 123 7.51 1.46 -1.51
N ARG A 124 6.65 1.49 -2.54
CA ARG A 124 6.68 0.63 -3.73
C ARG A 124 7.77 1.03 -4.72
N ALA A 125 7.98 2.34 -4.93
CA ALA A 125 9.05 2.87 -5.76
C ALA A 125 10.43 2.70 -5.11
N MET A 126 10.51 2.78 -3.78
CA MET A 126 11.66 2.30 -2.99
C MET A 126 11.61 0.79 -2.72
N GLY A 127 10.88 0.04 -3.57
CA GLY A 127 10.46 -1.34 -3.34
C GLY A 127 11.55 -2.20 -2.72
N LYS A 128 11.33 -2.59 -1.46
CA LYS A 128 12.10 -3.67 -0.82
C LYS A 128 11.84 -4.95 -1.61
N MET A 129 12.74 -5.26 -2.56
CA MET A 129 12.70 -6.52 -3.28
C MET A 129 12.95 -7.66 -2.28
N ASN A 130 12.06 -8.64 -2.28
CA ASN A 130 12.29 -9.91 -1.61
C ASN A 130 13.22 -10.72 -2.54
N ILE A 131 14.53 -10.47 -2.46
CA ILE A 131 15.51 -11.21 -3.24
C ILE A 131 15.87 -12.47 -2.45
N ASP A 132 15.35 -13.62 -2.87
CA ASP A 132 15.99 -14.89 -2.55
C ASP A 132 17.32 -14.94 -3.32
N PHE A 133 18.44 -15.08 -2.60
CA PHE A 133 19.77 -15.11 -3.20
C PHE A 133 19.90 -16.30 -4.17
N HIS A 134 20.19 -16.04 -5.44
CA HIS A 134 20.63 -17.07 -6.39
C HIS A 134 22.08 -17.49 -6.08
N LEU A 135 22.27 -18.80 -5.90
CA LEU A 135 23.55 -19.48 -5.66
C LEU A 135 24.59 -19.17 -6.75
N ALA A 136 25.85 -18.93 -6.36
CA ALA A 136 27.00 -18.91 -7.26
C ALA A 136 27.97 -20.05 -6.94
N ILE A 137 28.30 -20.86 -7.94
CA ILE A 137 29.37 -21.86 -7.90
C ILE A 137 30.55 -21.29 -8.69
N ARG A 138 31.74 -21.25 -8.07
CA ARG A 138 33.00 -20.91 -8.74
C ARG A 138 34.05 -21.93 -8.32
N ASP A 139 34.75 -22.50 -9.30
CA ASP A 139 35.80 -23.52 -9.10
C ASP A 139 35.34 -24.74 -8.27
N ASP A 140 34.14 -25.27 -8.56
CA ASP A 140 33.51 -26.40 -7.83
C ASP A 140 33.34 -26.19 -6.31
N LYS A 141 33.43 -24.94 -5.83
CA LYS A 141 33.23 -24.61 -4.43
C LYS A 141 32.08 -23.61 -4.28
N THR A 142 31.04 -24.04 -3.56
CA THR A 142 29.92 -23.17 -3.15
C THR A 142 30.42 -22.15 -2.14
N ALA A 143 30.45 -20.87 -2.51
CA ALA A 143 30.72 -19.78 -1.58
C ALA A 143 29.39 -19.28 -0.99
N PHE A 144 29.15 -19.56 0.30
CA PHE A 144 27.96 -19.11 1.01
C PHE A 144 27.92 -17.57 1.14
N ILE A 145 26.80 -16.98 0.70
CA ILE A 145 26.41 -15.61 1.08
C ILE A 145 25.64 -15.73 2.40
N ARG A 146 25.89 -14.80 3.35
CA ARG A 146 25.34 -14.85 4.71
C ARG A 146 23.85 -15.15 4.72
N SER A 147 23.41 -16.06 5.60
CA SER A 147 22.00 -16.19 5.94
C SER A 147 21.57 -14.90 6.64
N TYR A 148 20.80 -14.09 5.94
CA TYR A 148 19.93 -13.12 6.61
C TYR A 148 18.84 -13.92 7.31
N ALA A 149 18.49 -13.56 8.55
CA ALA A 149 17.41 -14.23 9.25
C ALA A 149 16.11 -14.13 8.41
N PRO A 150 15.23 -15.13 8.41
CA PRO A 150 13.95 -15.06 7.70
C PRO A 150 13.22 -13.75 8.06
N GLY A 151 12.94 -12.92 7.05
CA GLY A 151 12.27 -11.63 7.22
C GLY A 151 13.17 -10.41 7.43
N GLN A 152 14.50 -10.56 7.40
CA GLN A 152 15.40 -9.41 7.41
C GLN A 152 15.51 -8.81 5.99
N LEU A 153 15.06 -7.56 5.85
CA LEU A 153 14.98 -6.85 4.58
C LEU A 153 16.24 -5.99 4.37
N VAL A 154 16.76 -5.95 3.14
CA VAL A 154 17.92 -5.16 2.73
C VAL A 154 17.50 -4.29 1.55
N THR A 155 17.97 -3.03 1.49
CA THR A 155 17.66 -2.16 0.34
C THR A 155 18.48 -2.52 -0.90
N VAL A 156 18.06 -2.04 -2.07
CA VAL A 156 18.79 -2.26 -3.33
C VAL A 156 20.21 -1.67 -3.25
N GLU A 157 20.34 -0.50 -2.64
CA GLU A 157 21.63 0.20 -2.47
C GLU A 157 22.56 -0.58 -1.54
N GLU A 158 22.05 -1.12 -0.44
CA GLU A 158 22.81 -1.93 0.51
C GLU A 158 23.30 -3.23 -0.13
N ALA A 159 22.45 -3.89 -0.92
CA ALA A 159 22.81 -5.09 -1.67
C ALA A 159 23.91 -4.79 -2.73
N LEU A 160 23.76 -3.70 -3.48
CA LEU A 160 24.73 -3.27 -4.49
C LEU A 160 26.09 -2.88 -3.87
N ALA A 161 26.08 -2.17 -2.75
CA ALA A 161 27.29 -1.79 -2.02
C ALA A 161 28.04 -3.03 -1.50
N LEU A 162 27.31 -4.01 -0.96
CA LEU A 162 27.89 -5.26 -0.48
C LEU A 162 28.57 -6.06 -1.60
N LEU A 163 27.91 -6.19 -2.75
CA LEU A 163 28.49 -6.86 -3.92
C LEU A 163 29.75 -6.13 -4.41
N LYS A 164 29.71 -4.80 -4.58
CA LYS A 164 30.87 -4.02 -5.01
C LYS A 164 32.04 -4.11 -4.03
N SER A 165 31.78 -4.05 -2.72
CA SER A 165 32.82 -4.16 -1.67
C SER A 165 33.58 -5.49 -1.70
N ARG A 166 32.98 -6.54 -2.26
CA ARG A 166 33.58 -7.87 -2.41
C ARG A 166 34.22 -8.10 -3.78
N GLY A 167 34.42 -7.04 -4.56
CA GLY A 167 35.07 -7.09 -5.86
C GLY A 167 34.16 -7.54 -7.00
N TRP A 168 32.84 -7.55 -6.81
CA TRP A 168 31.88 -7.88 -7.87
C TRP A 168 31.54 -6.64 -8.69
N LEU A 169 31.59 -6.78 -10.01
CA LEU A 169 31.06 -5.79 -10.93
C LEU A 169 29.55 -6.04 -11.10
N VAL A 170 28.73 -5.13 -10.58
CA VAL A 170 27.27 -5.14 -10.78
C VAL A 170 26.91 -4.02 -11.74
N MET A 171 26.38 -4.38 -12.89
CA MET A 171 25.97 -3.44 -13.94
C MET A 171 24.82 -4.02 -14.78
N PRO A 172 24.02 -3.18 -15.46
CA PRO A 172 22.96 -3.63 -16.36
C PRO A 172 23.50 -4.56 -17.45
N ARG A 173 22.70 -5.57 -17.81
CA ARG A 173 23.06 -6.59 -18.82
C ARG A 173 23.50 -5.97 -20.15
N ASP A 174 22.82 -4.91 -20.57
CA ASP A 174 23.06 -4.28 -21.87
C ASP A 174 24.38 -3.48 -21.88
N GLU A 175 24.81 -2.95 -20.72
CA GLU A 175 26.11 -2.29 -20.57
C GLU A 175 27.27 -3.30 -20.47
N LEU A 176 27.01 -4.49 -19.91
CA LEU A 176 28.03 -5.55 -19.81
C LEU A 176 28.43 -6.07 -21.19
N ALA A 177 27.46 -6.22 -22.09
CA ALA A 177 27.70 -6.67 -23.46
C ALA A 177 28.60 -5.69 -24.23
N GLY A 178 28.42 -4.37 -24.04
CA GLY A 178 29.28 -3.34 -24.63
C GLY A 178 30.73 -3.43 -24.15
N LYS A 179 30.95 -3.55 -22.84
CA LYS A 179 32.31 -3.64 -22.26
C LYS A 179 33.06 -4.92 -22.61
N LEU A 180 32.35 -6.04 -22.80
CA LEU A 180 32.97 -7.30 -23.20
C LEU A 180 33.36 -7.32 -24.69
N MET A 181 32.77 -6.46 -25.53
CA MET A 181 33.15 -6.31 -26.94
C MET A 181 34.34 -5.37 -27.15
N GLU A 182 34.75 -4.61 -26.12
CA GLU A 182 35.92 -3.71 -26.14
C GLU A 182 37.21 -4.35 -25.58
N LEU A 183 37.15 -5.61 -25.13
CA LEU A 183 38.28 -6.43 -24.68
C LEU A 183 38.76 -7.37 -25.79
#